data_AF-A0A227J806-F1
#
_entry.id   AF-A0A227J806-F1
#
_cell.length_a   1.000
_cell.length_b   1.000
_cell.length_c   1.000
_cell.angle_alpha   90.00
_cell.angle_beta   90.00
_cell.angle_gamma   90.00
#
_symmetry.space_group_name_H-M   'P 1'
#
loop_
_entity.id
_entity.type
_entity.pdbx_description
1 polymer ?
#
loop_
_entity_poly.entity_id
_entity_poly.type
_entity_poly.pdbx_seq_one_letter_code
_entity_poly.pdbx_strand_id
1 'polypeptide(L)'
;LKNQQLENEIEERIRTEDNLKKTQDELIQAAKMAVVGQTMTSLAHELNQPLNAMSTYLYSARMFLEQESPEKVGESITHIEGLATRMSKIINSLRQFARKPEGEREVKFVSVHEVAEQASTIVNT
;
A
#
# COMPACT_ATOMS: atom_id res chain seq x y z
N LEU A 1 26.16 46.06 -6.24
CA LEU A 1 27.22 45.07 -5.96
C LEU A 1 26.86 44.17 -4.79
N LYS A 2 26.76 44.67 -3.54
CA LYS A 2 26.36 43.84 -2.37
C LYS A 2 24.98 43.17 -2.49
N ASN A 3 23.95 43.88 -2.98
CA ASN A 3 22.62 43.27 -3.15
C ASN A 3 22.63 42.15 -4.21
N GLN A 4 23.32 42.34 -5.33
CA GLN A 4 23.48 41.31 -6.35
C GLN A 4 24.21 40.06 -5.81
N GLN A 5 25.21 40.26 -4.94
CA GLN A 5 25.92 39.16 -4.28
C GLN A 5 25.03 38.42 -3.30
N LEU A 6 24.20 39.13 -2.53
CA LEU A 6 23.22 38.53 -1.62
C LEU A 6 22.14 37.75 -2.37
N GLU A 7 21.63 38.28 -3.49
CA GLU A 7 20.67 37.59 -4.35
C GLU A 7 21.24 36.29 -4.91
N ASN A 8 22.48 36.33 -5.41
CA ASN A 8 23.17 35.14 -5.90
C ASN A 8 23.39 34.10 -4.78
N GLU A 9 23.77 34.54 -3.57
CA GLU A 9 23.97 33.63 -2.43
C GLU A 9 22.65 32.98 -1.97
N ILE A 10 21.53 33.72 -2.03
CA ILE A 10 20.20 33.19 -1.73
C ILE A 10 19.79 32.15 -2.78
N GLU A 11 19.97 32.44 -4.07
CA GLU A 11 19.67 31.49 -5.14
C GLU A 11 20.51 30.21 -5.01
N GLU A 12 21.80 30.34 -4.70
CA GLU A 12 22.69 29.20 -4.50
C GLU A 12 22.28 28.35 -3.28
N ARG A 13 21.88 28.98 -2.18
CA ARG A 13 21.34 28.28 -0.99
C ARG A 13 20.06 27.53 -1.32
N ILE A 14 19.08 28.18 -1.97
CA ILE A 14 17.82 27.55 -2.36
C ILE A 14 18.08 26.32 -3.25
N ARG A 15 18.99 26.45 -4.23
CA ARG A 15 19.37 25.34 -5.10
C ARG A 15 20.01 24.19 -4.33
N THR A 16 20.88 24.51 -3.36
CA THR A 16 21.55 23.51 -2.53
C THR A 16 20.57 22.79 -1.61
N GLU A 17 19.62 23.51 -1.02
CA GLU A 17 18.54 22.95 -0.21
C GLU A 17 17.62 22.03 -1.02
N ASP A 18 17.23 22.44 -2.22
CA ASP A 18 16.41 21.62 -3.12
C ASP A 18 17.14 20.32 -3.54
N ASN A 19 18.42 20.42 -3.88
CA ASN A 19 19.25 19.24 -4.17
C ASN A 19 19.38 18.31 -2.97
N LEU A 20 19.55 18.87 -1.76
CA LEU A 20 19.63 18.10 -0.52
C LEU A 20 18.31 17.36 -0.26
N LYS A 21 17.17 18.04 -0.40
CA LYS A 21 15.83 17.45 -0.25
C LYS A 21 15.62 16.30 -1.24
N LYS A 22 15.94 16.51 -2.53
CA LYS A 22 15.86 15.46 -3.57
C LYS A 22 16.71 14.24 -3.24
N THR A 23 17.95 14.46 -2.81
CA THR A 23 18.87 13.37 -2.44
C THR A 23 18.35 12.59 -1.23
N GLN A 24 17.79 13.26 -0.22
CA GLN A 24 17.18 12.60 0.93
C GLN A 24 15.97 11.74 0.52
N ASP A 25 15.10 12.25 -0.37
CA ASP A 25 13.96 11.50 -0.88
C ASP A 25 14.39 10.23 -1.64
N GLU A 26 15.47 10.33 -2.42
CA GLU A 26 16.08 9.19 -3.12
C GLU A 26 16.66 8.15 -2.14
N LEU A 27 17.35 8.59 -1.09
CA LEU A 27 17.88 7.70 -0.05
C LEU A 27 16.75 6.99 0.71
N ILE A 28 15.67 7.70 1.05
CA ILE A 28 14.48 7.10 1.67
C ILE A 28 13.87 6.04 0.75
N GLN A 29 13.77 6.33 -0.55
CA GLN A 29 13.25 5.37 -1.53
C GLN A 29 14.15 4.13 -1.64
N ALA A 30 15.47 4.31 -1.68
CA ALA A 30 16.43 3.21 -1.72
C ALA A 30 16.33 2.34 -0.46
N ALA A 31 16.22 2.95 0.73
CA ALA A 31 16.02 2.25 1.99
C ALA A 31 14.71 1.44 2.00
N LYS A 32 13.61 2.01 1.51
CA LYS A 32 12.33 1.29 1.34
C LYS A 32 12.48 0.08 0.43
N MET A 33 13.17 0.22 -0.72
CA MET A 33 13.40 -0.89 -1.64
C MET A 33 14.29 -1.98 -1.04
N ALA A 34 15.30 -1.62 -0.26
CA ALA A 34 16.17 -2.58 0.44
C ALA A 34 15.37 -3.42 1.45
N VAL A 35 14.50 -2.79 2.23
CA VAL A 35 13.60 -3.48 3.18
C VAL A 35 12.62 -4.40 2.45
N VAL A 36 12.05 -3.95 1.33
CA VAL A 36 11.22 -4.81 0.47
C VAL A 36 12.01 -6.03 0.04
N GLY A 37 13.21 -5.84 -0.53
CA GLY A 37 14.08 -6.94 -0.98
C GLY A 37 14.40 -7.94 0.14
N GLN A 38 14.75 -7.46 1.33
CA GLN A 38 15.08 -8.30 2.49
C GLN A 38 13.88 -9.14 2.97
N THR A 39 12.66 -8.61 2.85
CA THR A 39 11.44 -9.28 3.32
C THR A 39 10.75 -10.13 2.24
N MET A 40 11.20 -10.08 0.97
CA MET A 40 10.58 -10.81 -0.14
C MET A 40 10.46 -12.32 0.11
N THR A 41 11.46 -12.95 0.73
CA THR A 41 11.40 -14.38 1.04
C THR A 41 10.28 -14.72 2.03
N SER A 42 10.10 -13.90 3.08
CA SER A 42 8.99 -14.05 4.03
C SER A 42 7.66 -13.83 3.33
N LEU A 43 7.58 -12.80 2.49
CA LEU A 43 6.37 -12.47 1.75
C LEU A 43 5.96 -13.58 0.78
N ALA A 44 6.92 -14.15 0.06
CA ALA A 44 6.69 -15.30 -0.81
C ALA A 44 6.13 -16.48 0.00
N HIS A 45 6.69 -16.73 1.20
CA HIS A 45 6.19 -17.76 2.09
C HIS A 45 4.75 -17.46 2.57
N GLU A 46 4.48 -16.24 2.99
CA GLU A 46 3.17 -15.78 3.45
C GLU A 46 2.10 -15.76 2.35
N LEU A 47 2.48 -15.59 1.08
CA LEU A 47 1.58 -15.71 -0.07
C LEU A 47 1.35 -17.18 -0.48
N ASN A 48 2.37 -18.03 -0.33
CA ASN A 48 2.23 -19.45 -0.62
C ASN A 48 1.32 -20.17 0.38
N GLN A 49 1.27 -19.75 1.64
CA GLN A 49 0.37 -20.31 2.65
C GLN A 49 -1.13 -20.25 2.25
N PRO A 50 -1.73 -19.08 1.96
CA PRO A 50 -3.11 -18.98 1.51
C PRO A 50 -3.33 -19.64 0.15
N LEU A 51 -2.33 -19.64 -0.74
CA LEU A 51 -2.41 -20.34 -2.03
C LEU A 51 -2.58 -21.86 -1.85
N ASN A 52 -1.78 -22.46 -0.97
CA ASN A 52 -1.89 -23.87 -0.63
C ASN A 52 -3.25 -24.18 0.01
N ALA A 53 -3.70 -23.34 0.95
CA ALA A 53 -5.01 -23.50 1.58
C ALA A 53 -6.16 -23.39 0.54
N MET A 54 -6.10 -22.45 -0.40
CA MET A 54 -7.07 -22.35 -1.50
C MET A 54 -7.09 -23.63 -2.34
N SER A 55 -5.92 -24.22 -2.61
CA SER A 55 -5.81 -25.48 -3.36
C SER A 55 -6.47 -26.64 -2.60
N THR A 56 -6.32 -26.69 -1.28
CA THR A 56 -7.03 -27.66 -0.42
C THR A 56 -8.55 -27.45 -0.45
N TYR A 57 -9.03 -26.21 -0.32
CA TYR A 57 -10.47 -25.92 -0.37
C TYR A 57 -11.07 -26.20 -1.76
N LEU A 58 -10.33 -25.95 -2.84
CA LEU A 58 -10.75 -26.33 -4.20
C LEU A 58 -10.89 -27.84 -4.35
N TYR A 59 -9.95 -28.60 -3.79
CA TYR A 59 -10.03 -30.06 -3.77
C TYR A 59 -11.25 -30.54 -2.96
N SER A 60 -11.48 -29.99 -1.77
CA SER A 60 -12.65 -30.30 -0.95
C SER A 60 -13.96 -29.93 -1.64
N ALA A 61 -14.05 -28.76 -2.29
CA ALA A 61 -15.21 -28.33 -3.04
C ALA A 61 -15.55 -29.33 -4.15
N ARG A 62 -14.55 -29.83 -4.88
CA ARG A 62 -14.75 -30.88 -5.90
C ARG A 62 -15.31 -32.17 -5.29
N MET A 63 -14.75 -32.60 -4.16
CA MET A 63 -15.25 -33.79 -3.45
C MET A 63 -16.70 -33.60 -2.97
N PHE A 64 -17.07 -32.41 -2.49
CA PHE A 64 -18.43 -32.12 -2.05
C PHE A 64 -19.44 -32.00 -3.20
N LEU A 65 -19.00 -31.58 -4.39
CA LEU A 65 -19.81 -31.63 -5.60
C LEU A 65 -20.15 -33.08 -5.98
N GLU A 66 -19.17 -33.99 -5.93
CA GLU A 66 -19.38 -35.43 -6.17
C GLU A 66 -20.31 -36.08 -5.14
N GLN A 67 -20.37 -35.53 -3.93
CA GLN A 67 -21.24 -35.97 -2.83
C GLN A 67 -22.61 -35.28 -2.82
N GLU A 68 -22.96 -34.52 -3.87
CA GLU A 68 -24.22 -33.76 -3.98
C GLU A 68 -24.50 -32.88 -2.74
N SER A 69 -23.46 -32.30 -2.15
CA SER A 69 -23.51 -31.50 -0.92
C SER A 69 -23.25 -30.01 -1.22
N PRO A 70 -24.18 -29.29 -1.87
CA PRO A 70 -23.94 -27.93 -2.39
C PRO A 70 -23.64 -26.90 -1.29
N GLU A 71 -24.16 -27.09 -0.07
CA GLU A 71 -23.85 -26.23 1.08
C GLU A 71 -22.34 -26.19 1.37
N LYS A 72 -21.69 -27.36 1.46
CA LYS A 72 -20.25 -27.49 1.74
C LYS A 72 -19.37 -26.99 0.62
N VAL A 73 -19.87 -27.05 -0.63
CA VAL A 73 -19.23 -26.40 -1.79
C VAL A 73 -19.23 -24.89 -1.58
N GLY A 74 -20.38 -24.32 -1.20
CA GLY A 74 -20.52 -22.91 -0.86
C GLY A 74 -19.55 -22.48 0.24
N GLU A 75 -19.46 -23.23 1.35
CA GLU A 75 -18.51 -22.96 2.44
C GLU A 75 -17.05 -22.95 1.96
N SER A 76 -16.68 -23.92 1.12
CA SER A 76 -15.33 -24.00 0.55
C SER A 76 -15.02 -22.79 -0.33
N ILE A 77 -15.98 -22.33 -1.13
CA ILE A 77 -15.86 -21.11 -1.94
C ILE A 77 -15.70 -19.88 -1.05
N THR A 78 -16.51 -19.72 0.00
CA THR A 78 -16.38 -18.60 0.95
C THR A 78 -15.01 -18.56 1.62
N HIS A 79 -14.44 -19.71 1.97
CA HIS A 79 -13.07 -19.78 2.50
C HIS A 79 -12.03 -19.32 1.47
N ILE A 80 -12.17 -19.73 0.20
CA ILE A 80 -11.29 -19.29 -0.89
C ILE A 80 -11.37 -17.78 -1.09
N GLU A 81 -12.56 -17.19 -1.11
CA GLU A 81 -12.76 -15.73 -1.25
C GLU A 81 -12.08 -14.96 -0.10
N GLY A 82 -12.18 -15.47 1.13
CA GLY A 82 -11.49 -14.90 2.29
C GLY A 82 -9.97 -14.93 2.16
N LEU A 83 -9.42 -16.05 1.68
CA LEU A 83 -7.98 -16.21 1.44
C LEU A 83 -7.49 -15.29 0.32
N ALA A 84 -8.23 -15.20 -0.79
CA ALA A 84 -7.92 -14.29 -1.89
C ALA A 84 -7.92 -12.82 -1.41
N THR A 85 -8.93 -12.42 -0.63
CA THR A 85 -9.00 -11.08 -0.02
C THR A 85 -7.79 -10.79 0.85
N ARG A 86 -7.35 -11.76 1.66
CA ARG A 86 -6.16 -11.62 2.50
C ARG A 86 -4.89 -11.44 1.66
N MET A 87 -4.72 -12.22 0.60
CA MET A 87 -3.59 -12.07 -0.32
C MET A 87 -3.57 -10.69 -0.98
N SER A 88 -4.73 -10.19 -1.42
CA SER A 88 -4.84 -8.83 -1.97
C SER A 88 -4.42 -7.75 -0.96
N LYS A 89 -4.76 -7.89 0.32
CA LYS A 89 -4.30 -6.96 1.37
C LYS A 89 -2.78 -6.96 1.52
N ILE A 90 -2.16 -8.15 1.52
CA ILE A 90 -0.69 -8.30 1.61
C ILE A 90 -0.01 -7.60 0.42
N ILE A 91 -0.47 -7.87 -0.81
CA ILE A 91 0.07 -7.28 -2.04
C ILE A 91 -0.10 -5.75 -2.03
N ASN A 92 -1.26 -5.25 -1.60
CA ASN A 92 -1.53 -3.82 -1.54
C ASN A 92 -0.66 -3.10 -0.50
N SER A 93 -0.43 -3.70 0.67
CA SER A 93 0.49 -3.14 1.68
C SER A 93 1.91 -3.03 1.13
N LEU A 94 2.40 -4.06 0.42
CA LEU A 94 3.70 -4.00 -0.23
C LEU A 94 3.75 -2.87 -1.28
N ARG A 95 2.74 -2.79 -2.15
CA ARG A 95 2.67 -1.76 -3.19
C ARG A 95 2.65 -0.35 -2.61
N GLN A 96 1.93 -0.14 -1.50
CA GLN A 96 1.90 1.15 -0.80
C GLN A 96 3.25 1.50 -0.18
N PHE A 97 3.93 0.53 0.44
CA PHE A 97 5.25 0.74 1.01
C PHE A 97 6.31 1.04 -0.07
N ALA A 98 6.20 0.40 -1.23
CA ALA A 98 7.10 0.58 -2.35
C ALA A 98 6.85 1.86 -3.16
N ARG A 99 5.66 2.46 -3.05
CA ARG A 99 5.26 3.64 -3.82
C ARG A 99 6.15 4.85 -3.45
N LYS A 100 6.79 5.42 -4.46
CA LYS A 100 7.45 6.73 -4.35
C LYS A 100 6.38 7.78 -4.03
N PRO A 101 6.57 8.67 -3.05
CA PRO A 101 5.68 9.82 -2.92
C PRO A 101 5.71 10.60 -4.24
N GLU A 102 4.60 10.55 -4.99
CA GLU A 102 4.45 11.32 -6.22
C GLU A 102 4.23 12.77 -5.82
N GLY A 103 5.32 13.55 -5.87
CA GLY A 103 5.32 14.98 -5.63
C GLY A 103 4.97 15.37 -4.20
N GLU A 104 5.16 16.65 -3.90
CA GLU A 104 4.42 17.28 -2.82
C GLU A 104 2.95 16.91 -3.05
N ARG A 105 2.36 16.11 -2.15
CA ARG A 105 0.90 16.03 -2.11
C ARG A 105 0.47 17.49 -2.08
N GLU A 106 -0.25 17.93 -3.11
CA GLU A 106 -0.92 19.21 -3.07
C GLU A 106 -1.71 19.17 -1.77
N VAL A 107 -1.22 19.89 -0.75
CA VAL A 107 -1.92 20.04 0.50
C VAL A 107 -3.10 20.93 0.12
N LYS A 108 -4.16 20.29 -0.36
CA LYS A 108 -5.39 20.99 -0.65
C LYS A 108 -5.92 21.44 0.69
N PHE A 109 -6.07 22.75 0.84
CA PHE A 109 -6.82 23.30 1.96
C PHE A 109 -8.23 22.72 1.92
N VAL A 110 -8.55 21.90 2.90
CA VAL A 110 -9.87 21.33 3.08
C VAL A 110 -10.60 22.16 4.13
N SER A 111 -11.86 22.48 3.88
CA SER A 111 -12.70 23.16 4.86
C SER A 111 -12.96 22.22 6.04
N VAL A 112 -12.60 22.66 7.25
CA VAL A 112 -12.86 21.89 8.48
C VAL A 112 -14.36 21.64 8.66
N HIS A 113 -15.21 22.58 8.22
CA HIS A 113 -16.66 22.44 8.25
C HIS A 113 -17.15 21.31 7.33
N GLU A 114 -16.57 21.20 6.13
CA GLU A 114 -16.94 20.19 5.14
C GLU A 114 -16.53 18.78 5.60
N VAL A 115 -15.35 18.67 6.23
CA VAL A 115 -14.89 17.41 6.84
C VAL A 115 -15.76 17.02 8.05
N ALA A 116 -16.19 17.99 8.86
CA ALA A 116 -17.07 17.74 10.01
C ALA A 116 -18.47 17.27 9.59
N GLU A 117 -19.05 17.87 8.54
CA GLU A 117 -20.34 17.44 7.94
C GLU A 117 -20.25 16.01 7.39
N GLN A 118 -19.20 15.70 6.63
CA GLN A 118 -18.98 14.34 6.11
C GLN A 118 -18.81 13.32 7.24
N ALA A 119 -18.05 13.65 8.27
CA ALA A 119 -17.88 12.78 9.44
C ALA A 119 -19.18 12.60 10.22
N SER A 120 -19.98 13.66 10.38
CA SER A 120 -21.28 13.58 11.07
C SER A 120 -22.29 12.73 10.30
N THR A 121 -22.17 12.66 8.97
CA THR A 121 -23.01 11.80 8.12
C THR A 121 -22.70 10.32 8.34
N ILE A 122 -21.43 9.98 8.62
CA ILE A 122 -20.99 8.60 8.89
C ILE A 122 -21.38 8.14 10.30
N VAL A 123 -21.44 9.05 11.27
CA VAL A 123 -21.78 8.73 12.68
C VAL A 123 -23.29 8.71 12.94
N ASN A 124 -24.10 9.37 12.09
CA ASN A 124 -25.56 9.38 12.19
C ASN A 124 -26.26 8.34 11.30
N THR A 125 -25.52 7.34 10.80
CA THR A 125 -26.05 6.10 10.19
C THR A 125 -25.73 4.92 11.09
#